data_AF-A0A3L7VRL8-F1
#
_entry.id   AF-A0A3L7VRL8-F1
#
_cell.length_a   1.000
_cell.length_b   1.000
_cell.length_c   1.000
_cell.angle_alpha   90.00
_cell.angle_beta   90.00
_cell.angle_gamma   90.00
#
_symmetry.space_group_name_H-M   'P 1'
#
loop_
_entity.id
_entity.type
_entity.pdbx_description
1 polymer ?
#
loop_
_entity_poly.entity_id
_entity_poly.type
_entity_poly.pdbx_seq_one_letter_code
_entity_poly.pdbx_strand_id
1 'polypeptide(L)' 'MRFVAPFLMLALAFIAVPIEVQAQKMQEREEDFLRSKPLIGDIFPDVTVYSPDGTPFKTGDLRGHYTVLTFGCLT' A
#
# COMPACT_ATOMS: atom_id res chain seq x y z
N MET A 1 23.45 -47.74 -4.38
CA MET A 1 22.73 -46.76 -5.22
C MET A 1 21.26 -46.56 -4.78
N ARG A 2 20.97 -46.37 -3.47
CA ARG A 2 19.59 -46.30 -2.92
C ARG A 2 19.26 -45.00 -2.15
N PHE A 3 20.18 -44.03 -2.11
CA PHE A 3 20.05 -42.79 -1.31
C PHE A 3 19.92 -41.50 -2.13
N VAL A 4 19.88 -41.58 -3.48
CA VAL A 4 19.81 -40.40 -4.36
C VAL A 4 18.36 -39.88 -4.47
N ALA A 5 17.37 -40.75 -4.35
CA ALA A 5 15.95 -40.43 -4.46
C ALA A 5 15.39 -39.45 -3.41
N PRO A 6 15.69 -39.56 -2.09
CA PRO A 6 15.14 -38.62 -1.10
C PRO A 6 15.76 -37.22 -1.19
N PHE A 7 17.02 -37.13 -1.66
CA PHE A 7 17.71 -35.86 -1.80
C PHE A 7 17.19 -35.05 -3.00
N LEU A 8 16.74 -35.74 -4.06
CA LEU A 8 16.15 -35.11 -5.25
C LEU A 8 14.76 -34.50 -4.95
N MET A 9 13.95 -35.14 -4.10
CA MET A 9 12.63 -34.60 -3.73
C MET A 9 12.72 -33.37 -2.81
N LEU A 10 13.69 -33.32 -1.90
CA LEU A 10 13.87 -32.16 -1.01
C LEU A 10 14.33 -30.91 -1.79
N ALA A 11 15.16 -31.11 -2.83
CA ALA A 11 15.61 -30.02 -3.69
C ALA A 11 14.46 -29.41 -4.53
N LEU A 12 13.47 -30.21 -4.95
CA LEU A 12 12.30 -29.73 -5.69
C LEU A 12 11.33 -28.90 -4.83
N ALA A 13 11.21 -29.21 -3.54
CA ALA A 13 10.34 -28.46 -2.63
C ALA A 13 10.86 -27.03 -2.36
N PHE A 14 12.17 -26.80 -2.43
CA PHE A 14 12.77 -25.49 -2.17
C PHE A 14 12.61 -24.48 -3.32
N ILE A 15 12.41 -24.95 -4.56
CA ILE A 15 12.33 -24.10 -5.75
C ILE A 15 10.93 -23.44 -5.86
N ALA A 16 9.91 -24.01 -5.22
CA ALA A 16 8.53 -23.52 -5.29
C ALA A 16 8.23 -22.29 -4.40
N VAL A 17 9.19 -21.81 -3.59
CA VAL A 17 8.89 -20.89 -2.47
C VAL A 17 8.88 -19.37 -2.79
N PRO A 18 9.37 -18.78 -3.90
CA PRO A 18 9.52 -17.32 -3.93
C PRO A 18 8.37 -16.53 -4.58
N ILE A 19 7.18 -17.10 -4.81
CA ILE A 19 6.11 -16.39 -5.57
C ILE A 19 5.06 -15.74 -4.66
N GLU A 20 4.82 -16.26 -3.46
CA GLU A 20 3.69 -15.81 -2.59
C GLU A 20 4.00 -14.53 -1.79
N VAL A 21 5.29 -14.23 -1.58
CA VAL A 21 5.75 -13.16 -0.67
C VAL A 21 5.37 -11.75 -1.17
N GLN A 22 5.25 -11.52 -2.48
CA GLN A 22 4.88 -10.21 -3.01
C GLN A 22 3.37 -9.95 -3.05
N ALA A 23 2.56 -11.00 -3.24
CA ALA A 23 1.11 -10.87 -3.29
C ALA A 23 0.51 -10.55 -1.92
N GLN A 24 1.03 -11.17 -0.85
CA GLN A 24 0.54 -10.95 0.52
C GLN A 24 0.74 -9.51 1.00
N LYS A 25 1.88 -8.88 0.66
CA LYS A 25 2.19 -7.50 1.07
C LYS A 25 1.24 -6.46 0.43
N MET A 26 0.77 -6.71 -0.79
CA MET A 26 -0.20 -5.84 -1.44
C MET A 26 -1.58 -5.95 -0.78
N GLN A 27 -2.00 -7.17 -0.44
CA GLN A 27 -3.29 -7.44 0.19
C GLN A 27 -3.40 -6.80 1.58
N GLU A 28 -2.37 -6.94 2.42
CA GLU A 28 -2.34 -6.32 3.75
C GLU A 28 -2.49 -4.79 3.68
N ARG A 29 -1.78 -4.15 2.73
CA ARG A 29 -1.84 -2.70 2.54
C ARG A 29 -3.21 -2.21 2.06
N GLU A 30 -3.90 -3.01 1.25
CA GLU A 30 -5.25 -2.69 0.80
C GLU A 30 -6.26 -2.80 1.96
N GLU A 31 -6.18 -3.85 2.77
CA GLU A 31 -7.02 -4.02 3.95
C GLU A 31 -6.85 -2.87 4.95
N ASP A 32 -5.62 -2.43 5.18
CA ASP A 32 -5.33 -1.27 6.03
C ASP A 32 -5.91 0.03 5.48
N PHE A 33 -5.81 0.25 4.16
CA PHE A 33 -6.42 1.41 3.50
C PHE A 33 -7.95 1.37 3.64
N LEU A 34 -8.57 0.22 3.40
CA LEU A 34 -10.02 0.06 3.52
C LEU A 34 -10.53 0.31 4.95
N ARG A 35 -9.72 -0.01 5.97
CA ARG A 35 -10.03 0.25 7.38
C ARG A 35 -9.83 1.70 7.79
N SER A 36 -8.85 2.40 7.22
CA SER A 36 -8.43 3.74 7.64
C SER A 36 -8.96 4.87 6.75
N LYS A 37 -9.57 4.55 5.59
CA LYS A 37 -10.12 5.56 4.70
C LYS A 37 -11.25 6.35 5.39
N PRO A 38 -11.34 7.67 5.14
CA PRO A 38 -12.48 8.45 5.59
C PRO A 38 -13.76 8.02 4.87
N LEU A 39 -14.88 8.03 5.60
CA LEU A 39 -16.23 7.77 5.10
C LEU A 39 -16.92 9.08 4.70
N ILE A 40 -18.03 8.96 3.97
CA ILE A 40 -18.87 10.11 3.62
C ILE A 40 -19.46 10.70 4.91
N GLY A 41 -19.23 11.99 5.12
CA GLY A 41 -19.65 12.71 6.32
C GLY A 41 -18.58 12.81 7.40
N ASP A 42 -17.47 12.06 7.28
CA ASP A 42 -16.33 12.22 8.18
C ASP A 42 -15.65 13.58 7.96
N ILE A 43 -15.05 14.09 9.03
CA ILE A 43 -14.18 15.24 8.96
C ILE A 43 -12.93 14.83 8.18
N PHE A 44 -12.65 15.53 7.08
CA PHE A 44 -11.42 15.31 6.33
C PHE A 44 -10.19 15.61 7.21
N PRO A 45 -9.17 14.74 7.24
CA PRO A 45 -8.01 14.92 8.11
C PRO A 45 -7.22 16.17 7.73
N ASP A 46 -6.66 16.84 8.74
CA ASP A 46 -5.74 17.96 8.52
C ASP A 46 -4.36 17.40 8.15
N VAL A 47 -4.01 17.49 6.87
CA VAL A 47 -2.76 17.00 6.31
C VAL A 47 -1.95 18.15 5.76
N THR A 48 -0.63 18.08 5.92
CA THR A 48 0.31 19.01 5.28
C THR A 48 0.77 18.42 3.96
N VAL A 49 0.53 19.14 2.89
CA VAL A 49 0.98 18.85 1.54
C VAL A 49 1.98 19.92 1.10
N TYR A 50 2.85 19.57 0.17
CA TYR A 50 3.88 20.46 -0.33
C TYR A 50 3.63 20.72 -1.81
N SER A 51 3.65 21.98 -2.21
CA SER A 51 3.63 22.38 -3.62
C SER A 51 4.98 22.07 -4.30
N PRO A 52 5.06 22.17 -5.64
CA PRO A 52 6.29 21.85 -6.38
C PRO A 52 7.53 22.66 -5.99
N ASP A 53 7.33 23.87 -5.46
CA ASP A 53 8.38 24.75 -4.92
C ASP A 53 8.75 24.43 -3.46
N GLY A 54 8.11 23.43 -2.84
CA GLY A 54 8.33 23.04 -1.46
C GLY A 54 7.57 23.87 -0.43
N THR A 55 6.68 24.77 -0.86
CA THR A 55 5.85 25.55 0.06
C THR A 55 4.83 24.64 0.76
N PRO A 56 4.72 24.67 2.10
CA PRO A 56 3.73 23.87 2.81
C PRO A 56 2.33 24.46 2.67
N PHE A 57 1.34 23.58 2.53
CA PHE A 57 -0.09 23.88 2.47
C PHE A 57 -0.85 22.92 3.38
N LYS A 58 -1.80 23.40 4.19
CA LYS A 58 -2.61 22.54 5.07
C LYS A 58 -4.02 22.41 4.54
N THR A 59 -4.58 21.21 4.58
CA THR A 59 -5.98 21.00 4.18
C THR A 59 -6.97 21.66 5.14
N GLY A 60 -6.57 21.95 6.39
CA GLY A 60 -7.33 22.80 7.30
C GLY A 60 -7.63 24.20 6.75
N ASP A 61 -6.78 24.73 5.87
CA ASP A 61 -6.95 26.06 5.25
C ASP A 61 -8.09 26.08 4.21
N LEU A 62 -8.58 24.90 3.78
CA LEU A 62 -9.70 24.74 2.85
C LEU A 62 -11.07 24.78 3.55
N ARG A 63 -11.11 24.80 4.89
CA ARG A 63 -12.37 24.77 5.63
C ARG A 63 -13.24 25.99 5.29
N GLY A 64 -14.54 25.76 5.15
CA GLY A 64 -15.50 26.78 4.73
C GLY A 64 -15.66 26.91 3.21
N HIS A 65 -14.83 26.21 2.43
CA HIS A 65 -14.97 26.12 0.98
C HIS A 65 -15.45 24.73 0.55
N TYR A 66 -16.18 24.67 -0.56
CA TYR A 66 -16.42 23.42 -1.25
C TYR A 66 -15.15 23.06 -2.05
N THR A 67 -14.50 21.96 -1.67
CA THR A 67 -13.21 21.58 -2.26
C THR A 67 -13.25 20.14 -2.76
N VAL A 68 -12.65 19.92 -3.93
CA VAL A 68 -12.45 18.60 -4.53
C VAL A 68 -10.95 18.28 -4.48
N LEU A 69 -10.59 17.16 -3.87
CA LEU A 69 -9.21 16.67 -3.78
C LEU A 69 -9.03 15.48 -4.71
N THR A 70 -8.10 15.60 -5.66
CA THR A 70 -7.77 14.54 -6.61
C THR A 70 -6.38 14.02 -6.31
N PHE A 71 -6.28 12.74 -5.94
CA PHE A 71 -5.00 12.06 -5.69
C PHE A 71 -4.61 11.24 -6.92
N GLY A 72 -3.38 11.45 -7.39
CA GLY A 72 -2.79 10.70 -8.49
C GLY A 72 -1.33 10.40 -8.20
N CYS A 73 -0.79 9.39 -8.88
CA CYS A 73 0.63 9.11 -8.84
C CYS A 73 1.34 9.99 -9.86
N LEU A 74 2.37 10.73 -9.45
CA LEU A 74 3.37 11.22 -10.39
C LEU A 74 4.14 10.00 -10.88
N THR A 75 4.03 9.73 -12.18
CA THR A 75 4.78 8.68 -12.88
C THR A 75 6.26 8.98 -12.93
#